data_AF-A0A8J7DWN8-F1
#
_entry.id   AF-A0A8J7DWN8-F1
#
_cell.length_a   1.000
_cell.length_b   1.000
_cell.length_c   1.000
_cell.angle_alpha   90.00
_cell.angle_beta   90.00
_cell.angle_gamma   90.00
#
_symmetry.space_group_name_H-M   'P 1'
#
loop_
_entity.id
_entity.type
_entity.pdbx_description
1 polymer ?
#
loop_
_entity_poly.entity_id
_entity_poly.type
_entity_poly.pdbx_seq_one_letter_code
_entity_poly.pdbx_strand_id
1 'polypeptide(L)'
;MAPFNPQQEKSLIAFMTALGQQDESLPSGLQAQLHSIGQNLENRVVELPTIAASLPSLQKAYQTALNEAQTGDDEGGTTLVSTGSEDGNTKLRDRAVQILTDSDPVQAAQKSKFKGIGQIASNPLKRLFGRG
;
A
#
# COMPACT_ATOMS: atom_id res chain seq x y z
N MET A 1 -18.13 9.67 -8.28
CA MET A 1 -17.16 9.46 -7.19
C MET A 1 -16.11 10.53 -7.28
N ALA A 2 -15.72 11.14 -6.16
CA ALA A 2 -14.70 12.18 -6.16
C ALA A 2 -13.31 11.53 -6.10
N PRO A 3 -12.34 11.98 -6.90
CA PRO A 3 -10.96 11.51 -6.78
C PRO A 3 -10.38 11.91 -5.43
N PHE A 4 -9.56 11.04 -4.83
CA PHE A 4 -8.78 11.44 -3.65
C PHE A 4 -7.90 12.64 -3.99
N ASN A 5 -7.82 13.59 -3.06
CA ASN A 5 -6.86 14.67 -3.18
C ASN A 5 -5.43 14.11 -2.97
N PRO A 6 -4.37 14.78 -3.47
CA PRO A 6 -3.00 14.27 -3.40
C PRO A 6 -2.50 14.04 -1.96
N GLN A 7 -3.05 14.76 -0.98
CA GLN A 7 -2.73 14.58 0.44
C GLN A 7 -3.31 13.27 0.99
N GLN A 8 -4.56 12.95 0.63
CA GLN A 8 -5.25 11.71 0.99
C GLN A 8 -4.58 10.52 0.33
N GLU A 9 -4.20 10.65 -0.94
CA GLU A 9 -3.47 9.61 -1.68
C GLU A 9 -2.16 9.24 -0.98
N LYS A 10 -1.33 10.24 -0.64
CA LYS A 10 -0.09 10.05 0.10
C LYS A 10 -0.32 9.41 1.47
N SER A 11 -1.34 9.89 2.19
CA SER A 11 -1.71 9.33 3.49
C SER A 11 -2.10 7.86 3.39
N LEU A 12 -2.86 7.49 2.35
CA LEU A 12 -3.29 6.14 2.09
C LEU A 12 -2.11 5.20 1.79
N ILE A 13 -1.22 5.64 0.89
CA ILE A 13 -0.02 4.89 0.49
C ILE A 13 0.91 4.69 1.68
N ALA A 14 1.16 5.76 2.45
CA ALA A 14 2.01 5.69 3.64
C ALA A 14 1.41 4.75 4.70
N PHE A 15 0.08 4.79 4.88
CA PHE A 15 -0.62 3.92 5.83
C PHE A 15 -0.54 2.44 5.42
N MET A 16 -0.82 2.12 4.16
CA MET A 16 -0.67 0.75 3.63
C MET A 16 0.78 0.27 3.71
N THR A 17 1.74 1.16 3.49
CA THR A 17 3.17 0.86 3.62
C THR A 17 3.55 0.54 5.06
N ALA A 18 3.02 1.31 6.01
CA ALA A 18 3.23 1.13 7.44
C ALA A 18 2.60 -0.16 7.96
N LEU A 19 1.38 -0.49 7.51
CA LEU A 19 0.76 -1.80 7.76
C LEU A 19 1.66 -2.93 7.27
N GLY A 20 2.17 -2.82 6.04
CA GLY A 20 3.07 -3.83 5.48
C GLY A 20 4.48 -3.86 6.10
N GLN A 21 4.81 -2.96 7.03
CA GLN A 21 6.05 -2.99 7.83
C GLN A 21 5.80 -3.53 9.24
N GLN A 22 4.55 -3.76 9.65
CA GLN A 22 4.29 -4.42 10.92
C GLN A 22 4.62 -5.91 10.80
N ASP A 23 5.29 -6.45 11.80
CA ASP A 23 5.54 -7.89 11.95
C ASP A 23 4.35 -8.62 12.58
N GLU A 24 3.58 -7.93 13.43
CA GLU A 24 2.45 -8.49 14.15
C GLU A 24 1.12 -7.96 13.61
N SER A 25 0.09 -8.81 13.66
CA SER A 25 -1.28 -8.44 13.36
C SER A 25 -1.77 -7.35 14.30
N LEU A 26 -2.54 -6.41 13.77
CA LEU A 26 -3.16 -5.37 14.59
C LEU A 26 -4.14 -5.97 15.60
N PRO A 27 -4.33 -5.35 16.78
CA PRO A 27 -5.36 -5.77 17.72
C PRO A 27 -6.74 -5.69 17.07
N SER A 28 -7.63 -6.63 17.43
CA SER A 28 -8.95 -6.80 16.82
C SER A 28 -9.81 -5.53 16.81
N GLY A 29 -9.69 -4.69 17.84
CA GLY A 29 -10.37 -3.39 17.90
C GLY A 29 -9.89 -2.39 16.82
N LEU A 30 -8.61 -2.44 16.43
CA LEU A 30 -8.08 -1.64 15.33
C LEU A 30 -8.41 -2.27 13.97
N GLN A 31 -8.39 -3.60 13.87
CA GLN A 31 -8.82 -4.29 12.65
C GLN A 31 -10.29 -3.96 12.30
N ALA A 32 -11.20 -3.98 13.29
CA ALA A 32 -12.60 -3.61 13.09
C ALA A 32 -12.77 -2.14 12.65
N GLN A 33 -11.93 -1.24 13.18
CA GLN A 33 -11.91 0.16 12.75
C GLN A 33 -11.42 0.30 11.32
N LEU A 34 -10.34 -0.39 10.93
CA LEU A 34 -9.85 -0.41 9.56
C LEU A 34 -10.86 -1.01 8.58
N HIS A 35 -11.52 -2.10 8.95
CA HIS A 35 -12.58 -2.71 8.16
C HIS A 35 -13.74 -1.72 7.91
N SER A 36 -14.12 -0.97 8.95
CA SER A 36 -15.16 0.06 8.85
C SER A 36 -14.70 1.29 8.04
N ILE A 37 -13.40 1.60 8.03
CA ILE A 37 -12.83 2.65 7.17
C ILE A 37 -12.78 2.19 5.72
N GLY A 38 -12.36 0.95 5.45
CA GLY A 38 -12.31 0.36 4.11
C GLY A 38 -13.68 0.36 3.42
N GLN A 39 -14.75 0.04 4.16
CA GLN A 39 -16.12 0.11 3.63
C GLN A 39 -16.57 1.53 3.24
N ASN A 40 -15.97 2.57 3.83
CA ASN A 40 -16.35 3.97 3.58
C ASN A 40 -15.11 4.85 3.40
N LEU A 41 -14.19 4.39 2.55
CA LEU A 41 -12.84 4.94 2.46
C LEU A 41 -12.82 6.41 2.04
N GLU A 42 -13.75 6.84 1.17
CA GLU A 42 -13.86 8.23 0.71
C GLU A 42 -14.05 9.22 1.85
N ASN A 43 -14.92 8.88 2.79
CA ASN A 43 -15.31 9.78 3.86
C ASN A 43 -14.39 9.63 5.08
N ARG A 44 -13.73 8.47 5.22
CA ARG A 44 -12.99 8.09 6.43
C ARG A 44 -11.47 8.03 6.25
N VAL A 45 -10.94 8.35 5.06
CA VAL A 45 -9.48 8.42 4.81
C VAL A 45 -8.76 9.39 5.77
N VAL A 46 -9.44 10.43 6.24
CA VAL A 46 -8.92 11.42 7.20
C VAL A 46 -8.70 10.84 8.60
N GLU A 47 -9.25 9.67 8.89
CA GLU A 47 -9.10 8.99 10.18
C GLU A 47 -7.86 8.09 10.23
N LEU A 48 -7.26 7.75 9.07
CA LEU A 48 -6.08 6.90 9.00
C LEU A 48 -4.88 7.41 9.84
N PRO A 49 -4.56 8.71 9.87
CA PRO A 49 -3.49 9.22 10.73
C PRO A 49 -3.77 9.00 12.22
N THR A 50 -5.03 9.15 12.64
CA THR A 50 -5.47 8.91 14.03
C THR A 50 -5.35 7.44 14.39
N ILE A 51 -5.70 6.54 13.46
CA ILE A 51 -5.50 5.10 13.65
C ILE A 51 -4.01 4.76 13.72
N ALA A 52 -3.18 5.35 12.87
CA ALA A 52 -1.73 5.17 12.94
C ALA A 52 -1.17 5.60 14.31
N ALA A 53 -1.63 6.73 14.84
CA ALA A 53 -1.26 7.25 16.14
C ALA A 53 -1.73 6.39 17.33
N SER A 54 -2.66 5.47 17.11
CA SER A 54 -3.14 4.56 18.16
C SER A 54 -2.11 3.52 18.57
N LEU A 55 -1.09 3.28 17.72
CA LEU A 55 0.03 2.39 18.02
C LEU A 55 1.36 3.09 17.73
N PRO A 56 2.29 3.19 18.69
CA PRO A 56 3.58 3.86 18.48
C PRO A 56 4.38 3.28 17.30
N SER A 57 4.37 1.95 17.16
CA SER A 57 5.05 1.21 16.08
C SER A 57 4.48 1.57 14.70
N LEU A 58 3.15 1.62 14.61
CA LEU A 58 2.44 1.97 13.37
C LEU A 58 2.60 3.45 13.04
N GLN A 59 2.53 4.32 14.05
CA GLN A 59 2.75 5.76 13.90
C GLN A 59 4.15 6.07 13.37
N LYS A 60 5.17 5.40 13.91
CA LYS A 60 6.55 5.56 13.45
C LYS A 60 6.70 5.09 12.01
N ALA A 61 6.21 3.90 11.69
CA ALA A 61 6.23 3.37 10.32
C ALA A 61 5.46 4.28 9.34
N TYR A 62 4.33 4.83 9.76
CA TYR A 62 3.52 5.76 8.99
C TYR A 62 4.27 7.08 8.71
N GLN A 63 4.91 7.67 9.73
CA GLN A 63 5.72 8.87 9.55
C GLN A 63 6.96 8.60 8.68
N THR A 64 7.61 7.46 8.85
CA THR A 64 8.73 7.06 7.97
C THR A 64 8.25 6.96 6.53
N ALA A 65 7.15 6.24 6.28
CA ALA A 65 6.60 6.09 4.93
C ALA A 65 6.12 7.43 4.33
N LEU A 66 5.61 8.36 5.14
CA LEU A 66 5.29 9.73 4.69
C LEU A 66 6.55 10.48 4.26
N ASN A 67 7.62 10.41 5.05
CA ASN A 67 8.89 11.05 4.72
C ASN A 67 9.56 10.40 3.50
N GLU A 68 9.55 9.07 3.39
CA GLU A 68 10.08 8.36 2.22
C GLU A 68 9.29 8.72 0.94
N ALA A 69 7.98 8.88 1.04
CA ALA A 69 7.14 9.37 -0.06
C ALA A 69 7.39 10.86 -0.41
N GLN A 70 8.07 11.62 0.45
CA GLN A 70 8.53 12.98 0.15
C GLN A 70 9.96 13.01 -0.41
N THR A 71 10.81 12.07 -0.02
CA THR A 71 12.22 11.99 -0.45
C THR A 71 12.38 11.23 -1.77
N GLY A 72 11.45 10.34 -2.14
CA GLY A 72 11.51 9.49 -3.33
C GLY A 72 11.40 10.18 -4.71
N ASP A 73 11.51 11.52 -4.78
CA ASP A 73 11.76 12.24 -6.04
C ASP A 73 13.27 12.26 -6.39
N ASP A 74 14.16 11.92 -5.45
CA ASP A 74 15.62 11.85 -5.65
C ASP A 74 16.13 10.48 -5.14
N GLU A 75 16.78 9.70 -6.00
CA GLU A 75 17.31 8.33 -5.75
C GLU A 75 16.33 7.14 -5.77
N GLY A 76 16.10 6.62 -6.99
CA GLY A 76 16.38 5.21 -7.26
C GLY A 76 15.51 4.14 -6.58
N GLY A 77 14.19 4.28 -6.60
CA GLY A 77 13.29 3.25 -6.05
C GLY A 77 11.92 3.25 -6.70
N THR A 78 11.81 2.67 -7.89
CA THR A 78 10.54 2.35 -8.58
C THR A 78 9.57 3.53 -8.68
N THR A 79 9.79 4.36 -9.69
CA THR A 79 8.76 5.25 -10.23
C THR A 79 7.52 4.40 -10.54
N LEU A 80 6.52 4.41 -9.66
CA LEU A 80 5.14 4.17 -10.06
C LEU A 80 4.74 5.40 -10.87
N VAL A 81 5.27 5.46 -12.09
CA VAL A 81 4.99 6.54 -13.02
C VAL A 81 3.49 6.50 -13.27
N SER A 82 2.87 7.61 -12.95
CA SER A 82 1.49 7.92 -13.29
C SER A 82 1.32 7.80 -14.80
N THR A 83 0.78 6.69 -15.28
CA THR A 83 0.16 6.62 -16.61
C THR A 83 -1.35 6.44 -16.42
N GLY A 84 -2.04 7.56 -16.23
CA GLY A 84 -3.50 7.63 -16.13
C GLY A 84 -3.98 8.02 -14.74
N SER A 85 -4.02 9.33 -14.45
CA SER A 85 -4.38 9.90 -13.15
C SER A 85 -5.79 9.54 -12.65
N GLU A 86 -6.67 9.03 -13.51
CA GLU A 86 -8.00 8.53 -13.13
C GLU A 86 -8.00 7.03 -12.80
N ASP A 87 -7.18 6.25 -13.51
CA ASP A 87 -7.09 4.80 -13.35
C ASP A 87 -6.22 4.42 -12.13
N GLY A 88 -5.18 5.20 -11.87
CA GLY A 88 -4.30 5.05 -10.70
C GLY A 88 -5.02 5.28 -9.37
N ASN A 89 -5.87 6.31 -9.29
CA ASN A 89 -6.64 6.63 -8.08
C ASN A 89 -7.66 5.53 -7.78
N THR A 90 -8.35 5.04 -8.82
CA THR A 90 -9.31 3.94 -8.71
C THR A 90 -8.64 2.64 -8.28
N LYS A 91 -7.49 2.30 -8.87
CA LYS A 91 -6.70 1.11 -8.49
C LYS A 91 -6.14 1.19 -7.07
N LEU A 92 -5.61 2.34 -6.68
CA LEU A 92 -5.10 2.56 -5.33
C LEU A 92 -6.22 2.38 -4.31
N ARG A 93 -7.37 2.98 -4.60
CA ARG A 93 -8.56 2.87 -3.77
C ARG A 93 -9.03 1.43 -3.62
N ASP A 94 -9.20 0.72 -4.73
CA ASP A 94 -9.66 -0.67 -4.73
C ASP A 94 -8.71 -1.55 -3.91
N ARG A 95 -7.40 -1.36 -4.09
CA ARG A 95 -6.36 -2.02 -3.30
C ARG A 95 -6.43 -1.64 -1.81
N ALA A 96 -6.65 -0.38 -1.48
CA ALA A 96 -6.76 0.06 -0.09
C ALA A 96 -8.01 -0.51 0.57
N VAL A 97 -9.16 -0.52 -0.12
CA VAL A 97 -10.38 -1.19 0.36
C VAL A 97 -10.05 -2.65 0.61
N GLN A 98 -9.47 -3.36 -0.35
CA GLN A 98 -9.11 -4.77 -0.22
C GLN A 98 -8.23 -5.06 0.99
N ILE A 99 -7.21 -4.24 1.24
CA ILE A 99 -6.30 -4.41 2.39
C ILE A 99 -7.03 -4.10 3.71
N LEU A 100 -7.76 -2.99 3.75
CA LEU A 100 -8.40 -2.51 4.98
C LEU A 100 -9.59 -3.37 5.39
N THR A 101 -10.27 -4.00 4.43
CA THR A 101 -11.39 -4.92 4.69
C THR A 101 -10.96 -6.38 4.84
N ASP A 102 -9.67 -6.68 4.78
CA ASP A 102 -9.19 -8.05 4.97
C ASP A 102 -9.28 -8.46 6.45
N SER A 103 -9.37 -9.77 6.68
CA SER A 103 -9.33 -10.35 8.03
C SER A 103 -8.00 -10.05 8.74
N ASP A 104 -6.91 -9.92 7.98
CA ASP A 104 -5.63 -9.44 8.48
C ASP A 104 -5.07 -8.33 7.56
N PRO A 105 -5.29 -7.05 7.91
CA PRO A 105 -4.85 -5.93 7.08
C PRO A 105 -3.32 -5.81 6.99
N VAL A 106 -2.57 -6.33 7.97
CA VAL A 106 -1.09 -6.35 7.96
C VAL A 106 -0.61 -7.35 6.91
N GLN A 107 -1.12 -8.58 6.95
CA GLN A 107 -0.79 -9.59 5.94
C GLN A 107 -1.26 -9.20 4.54
N ALA A 108 -2.45 -8.61 4.42
CA ALA A 108 -2.94 -8.13 3.14
C ALA A 108 -2.03 -7.04 2.57
N ALA A 109 -1.58 -6.10 3.41
CA ALA A 109 -0.64 -5.06 3.02
C ALA A 109 0.73 -5.64 2.60
N GLN A 110 1.28 -6.58 3.36
CA GLN A 110 2.52 -7.28 3.02
C GLN A 110 2.40 -8.00 1.66
N LYS A 111 1.36 -8.82 1.47
CA LYS A 111 1.11 -9.53 0.18
C LYS A 111 1.00 -8.56 -0.99
N SER A 112 0.41 -7.39 -0.75
CA SER A 112 0.28 -6.36 -1.77
C SER A 112 1.64 -5.73 -2.15
N LYS A 113 2.60 -5.58 -1.22
CA LYS A 113 3.98 -5.16 -1.53
C LYS A 113 4.70 -6.19 -2.41
N PHE A 114 4.57 -7.47 -2.09
CA PHE A 114 5.25 -8.55 -2.83
C PHE A 114 4.73 -8.77 -4.25
N LYS A 115 3.46 -8.42 -4.53
CA LYS A 115 2.88 -8.56 -5.89
C LYS A 115 3.53 -7.64 -6.94
N GLY A 116 4.33 -6.65 -6.53
CA GLY A 116 5.11 -5.78 -7.43
C GLY A 116 6.50 -6.31 -7.80
N ILE A 117 7.04 -7.31 -7.08
CA ILE A 117 8.40 -7.86 -7.30
C ILE A 117 8.35 -9.18 -8.09
N GLY A 118 7.16 -9.60 -8.53
CA GLY A 118 6.90 -10.90 -9.11
C GLY A 118 6.68 -10.94 -10.62
N GLN A 119 7.39 -10.14 -11.43
CA GLN A 119 7.52 -10.37 -12.88
C GLN A 119 8.91 -9.99 -13.40
N ILE A 120 9.96 -10.42 -12.71
CA ILE A 120 11.22 -10.65 -13.43
C ILE A 120 10.97 -11.95 -14.19
N ALA A 121 10.90 -11.84 -15.51
CA ALA A 121 10.73 -12.95 -16.42
C ALA A 121 11.80 -14.02 -16.14
N SER A 122 11.47 -15.00 -15.30
CA SER A 122 12.07 -16.32 -15.37
C SER A 122 11.71 -16.84 -16.75
N ASN A 123 12.60 -16.63 -17.71
CA ASN A 123 12.52 -17.19 -19.05
C ASN A 123 13.52 -18.35 -19.12
N PRO A 124 13.22 -19.56 -18.61
CA PRO A 124 14.18 -20.66 -18.60
C PRO A 124 14.19 -21.50 -19.89
N LEU A 125 13.52 -21.09 -20.98
CA LEU A 125 13.51 -21.88 -22.23
C LEU A 125 13.68 -21.01 -23.48
N LYS A 126 14.90 -21.00 -24.03
CA LYS A 126 15.15 -21.29 -25.47
C LYS A 126 16.60 -21.05 -25.84
N ARG A 127 17.27 -22.16 -26.19
CA ARG A 127 18.38 -22.39 -27.14
C ARG A 127 19.23 -23.53 -26.56
N LEU A 128 18.73 -24.77 -26.53
CA LEU A 128 18.53 -25.66 -27.69
C LEU A 128 19.82 -25.83 -28.49
N PHE A 129 20.43 -27.00 -28.33
CA PHE A 129 21.14 -27.81 -29.33
C PHE A 129 21.76 -27.06 -30.53
N GLY A 130 23.09 -27.04 -30.57
CA GLY A 130 23.89 -26.77 -31.76
C GLY A 130 25.14 -27.63 -31.76
N ARG A 131 24.96 -28.92 -32.06
CA ARG A 131 26.00 -29.89 -32.40
C ARG A 131 26.51 -29.55 -33.81
N GLY A 132 27.82 -29.43 -33.99
CA GLY A 132 28.48 -29.20 -35.27
C GLY A 132 29.98 -29.03 -35.08
#